data_AF-A0A0L0FX21-F1
#
_entry.id   AF-A0A0L0FX21-F1
#
_cell.length_a   1.000
_cell.length_b   1.000
_cell.length_c   1.000
_cell.angle_alpha   90.00
_cell.angle_beta   90.00
_cell.angle_gamma   90.00
#
_symmetry.space_group_name_H-M   'P 1'
#
loop_
_entity.id
_entity.type
_entity.pdbx_description
1 polymer ?
#
loop_
_entity_poly.entity_id
_entity_poly.type
_entity_poly.pdbx_seq_one_letter_code
_entity_poly.pdbx_strand_id
1 'polypeptide(L)'
;MLVVSKSVSFLAVLVLAAVSTSVEASSGYRVLKSCEYKGVWTKHGEWYKGDNKECYCHSSKWTKCKDVYKPEAPIKCGKADVECDYGTKLRKHEKCCDGDYCEDWVPKCNEETCCEKKKNRPTRQMQEL
;
A
#
# COMPACT_ATOMS: atom_id res chain seq x y z
N MET A 1 -96.28 -22.46 13.80
CA MET A 1 -96.77 -21.78 12.59
C MET A 1 -95.61 -20.99 11.99
N LEU A 2 -95.32 -21.24 10.72
CA LEU A 2 -94.47 -20.44 9.84
C LEU A 2 -94.95 -18.99 9.79
N VAL A 3 -94.06 -18.00 9.75
CA VAL A 3 -94.00 -17.02 8.64
C VAL A 3 -92.55 -16.53 8.42
N VAL A 4 -92.17 -16.55 7.15
CA VAL A 4 -90.96 -16.10 6.47
C VAL A 4 -90.77 -14.59 6.58
N SER A 5 -89.54 -14.07 6.67
CA SER A 5 -89.20 -12.91 5.82
C SER A 5 -87.71 -12.67 5.65
N LYS A 6 -87.36 -12.50 4.38
CA LYS A 6 -86.07 -12.24 3.75
C LYS A 6 -85.41 -10.98 4.29
N SER A 7 -84.07 -10.95 4.31
CA SER A 7 -83.31 -9.89 3.65
C SER A 7 -81.83 -10.27 3.58
N VAL A 8 -81.39 -10.51 2.35
CA VAL A 8 -80.00 -10.72 1.98
C VAL A 8 -79.40 -9.34 1.77
N SER A 9 -78.49 -8.91 2.63
CA SER A 9 -77.69 -7.70 2.38
C SER A 9 -76.26 -8.11 2.06
N PHE A 10 -76.02 -8.24 0.76
CA PHE A 10 -74.69 -8.21 0.17
C PHE A 10 -74.08 -6.83 0.43
N LEU A 11 -73.10 -6.74 1.32
CA LEU A 11 -72.21 -5.59 1.40
C LEU A 11 -70.88 -5.95 0.75
N ALA A 12 -70.57 -5.18 -0.28
CA ALA A 12 -69.54 -5.39 -1.27
C ALA A 12 -68.14 -5.57 -0.65
N VAL A 13 -67.47 -6.66 -1.03
CA VAL A 13 -66.02 -6.80 -0.84
C VAL A 13 -65.36 -5.88 -1.87
N LEU A 14 -64.98 -4.68 -1.43
CA LEU A 14 -64.22 -3.73 -2.24
C LEU A 14 -62.76 -4.20 -2.26
N VAL A 15 -62.41 -5.08 -3.22
CA VAL A 15 -61.01 -5.45 -3.48
C VAL A 15 -60.36 -4.27 -4.20
N LEU A 16 -59.73 -3.37 -3.45
CA LEU A 16 -58.79 -2.40 -4.01
C LEU A 16 -57.55 -3.18 -4.49
N ALA A 17 -57.56 -3.58 -5.76
CA ALA A 17 -56.35 -3.98 -6.44
C ALA A 17 -55.47 -2.73 -6.58
N ALA A 18 -54.62 -2.47 -5.59
CA ALA A 18 -53.53 -1.53 -5.71
C ALA A 18 -52.57 -2.12 -6.75
N VAL A 19 -52.72 -1.71 -8.01
CA VAL A 19 -51.72 -1.99 -9.05
C VAL A 19 -50.54 -1.10 -8.72
N SER A 20 -49.60 -1.63 -7.92
CA SER A 20 -48.32 -1.00 -7.67
C SER A 20 -47.52 -1.03 -8.98
N THR A 21 -47.67 0.00 -9.81
CA THR A 21 -46.75 0.25 -10.92
C THR A 21 -45.43 0.69 -10.29
N SER A 22 -44.56 -0.27 -10.02
CA SER A 22 -43.16 -0.01 -9.74
C SER A 22 -42.53 0.55 -11.02
N VAL A 23 -42.43 1.88 -11.08
CA VAL A 23 -41.58 2.57 -12.05
C VAL A 23 -40.14 2.23 -11.69
N GLU A 24 -39.55 1.28 -12.41
CA GLU A 24 -38.13 1.00 -12.37
C GLU A 24 -37.40 2.19 -13.02
N ALA A 25 -37.11 3.20 -12.22
CA ALA A 25 -36.12 4.20 -12.55
C ALA A 25 -34.77 3.48 -12.67
N SER A 26 -34.44 3.03 -13.88
CA SER A 26 -33.10 2.58 -14.27
C SER A 26 -32.19 3.80 -14.30
N SER A 27 -31.86 4.29 -13.10
CA SER A 27 -30.76 5.21 -12.89
C SER A 27 -29.51 4.47 -13.38
N GLY A 28 -29.00 4.89 -14.53
CA GLY A 28 -27.81 4.35 -15.17
C GLY A 28 -26.54 4.62 -14.36
N TYR A 29 -26.51 4.21 -13.09
CA TYR A 29 -25.31 4.12 -12.30
C TYR A 29 -24.41 3.09 -12.97
N ARG A 30 -23.48 3.57 -13.79
CA ARG A 30 -22.33 2.78 -14.21
C ARG A 30 -21.61 2.36 -12.93
N VAL A 31 -21.75 1.09 -12.54
CA VAL A 31 -20.98 0.52 -11.44
C VAL A 31 -19.52 0.56 -11.87
N LEU A 32 -18.81 1.58 -11.40
CA LEU A 32 -17.40 1.75 -11.67
C LEU A 32 -16.65 0.65 -10.93
N LYS A 33 -16.18 -0.34 -11.69
CA LYS A 33 -15.54 -1.51 -11.11
C LYS A 33 -14.13 -1.18 -10.61
N SER A 34 -13.80 -1.68 -9.42
CA SER A 34 -12.46 -1.62 -8.81
C SER A 34 -11.45 -2.48 -9.57
N CYS A 35 -10.16 -2.24 -9.31
CA CYS A 35 -9.06 -3.02 -9.81
C CYS A 35 -8.39 -3.80 -8.68
N GLU A 36 -7.99 -5.02 -8.96
CA GLU A 36 -7.26 -5.89 -8.03
C GLU A 36 -5.83 -6.12 -8.55
N TYR A 37 -4.84 -6.01 -7.68
CA TYR A 37 -3.46 -6.36 -7.97
C TYR A 37 -2.82 -7.02 -6.75
N LYS A 38 -2.40 -8.29 -6.88
CA LYS A 38 -1.78 -9.07 -5.79
C LYS A 38 -2.59 -9.05 -4.47
N GLY A 39 -3.92 -9.11 -4.56
CA GLY A 39 -4.82 -9.07 -3.40
C GLY A 39 -5.12 -7.68 -2.84
N VAL A 40 -4.53 -6.61 -3.41
CA VAL A 40 -4.86 -5.22 -3.06
C VAL A 40 -5.94 -4.69 -3.99
N TRP A 41 -7.02 -4.18 -3.40
CA TRP A 41 -8.13 -3.57 -4.13
C TRP A 41 -7.99 -2.05 -4.17
N THR A 42 -8.09 -1.48 -5.37
CA THR A 42 -8.06 -0.03 -5.61
C THR A 42 -9.34 0.40 -6.32
N LYS A 43 -9.93 1.51 -5.90
CA LYS A 43 -11.17 2.03 -6.47
C LYS A 43 -10.92 2.56 -7.89
N HIS A 44 -11.96 2.57 -8.72
CA HIS A 44 -11.91 3.27 -10.00
C HIS A 44 -11.51 4.73 -9.77
N GLY A 45 -10.60 5.23 -10.60
CA GLY A 45 -10.14 6.62 -10.53
C GLY A 45 -8.97 6.84 -9.57
N GLU A 46 -8.54 5.82 -8.83
CA GLU A 46 -7.45 5.91 -7.88
C GLU A 46 -6.14 5.31 -8.44
N TRP A 47 -5.03 5.77 -7.89
CA TRP A 47 -3.71 5.24 -8.17
C TRP A 47 -3.32 4.18 -7.13
N TYR A 48 -2.88 3.03 -7.61
CA TYR A 48 -2.16 2.04 -6.82
C TYR A 48 -0.70 2.45 -6.70
N LYS A 49 -0.17 2.50 -5.47
CA LYS A 49 1.22 2.84 -5.16
C LYS A 49 1.89 1.67 -4.45
N GLY A 50 2.54 0.80 -5.21
CA GLY A 50 3.30 -0.32 -4.70
C GLY A 50 4.76 0.02 -4.41
N ASP A 51 5.54 -1.00 -4.07
CA ASP A 51 6.96 -0.85 -3.78
C ASP A 51 7.78 -0.49 -5.01
N ASN A 52 7.46 -1.13 -6.14
CA ASN A 52 8.20 -1.00 -7.39
C ASN A 52 7.35 -0.56 -8.59
N LYS A 53 6.05 -0.28 -8.39
CA LYS A 53 5.14 0.05 -9.49
C LYS A 53 4.02 0.97 -9.00
N GLU A 54 3.65 1.92 -9.85
CA GLU A 54 2.48 2.77 -9.67
C GLU A 54 1.57 2.63 -10.90
N CYS A 55 0.27 2.41 -10.70
CA CYS A 55 -0.70 2.16 -11.77
C CYS A 55 -2.02 2.90 -11.50
N TYR A 56 -2.69 3.36 -12.55
CA TYR A 56 -4.00 4.00 -12.46
C TYR A 56 -5.14 3.01 -12.72
N CYS A 57 -6.11 2.92 -11.81
CA CYS A 57 -7.27 2.06 -11.99
C CYS A 57 -8.35 2.73 -12.85
N HIS A 58 -8.66 2.16 -14.01
CA HIS A 58 -9.74 2.62 -14.88
C HIS A 58 -10.66 1.46 -15.27
N SER A 59 -11.80 1.34 -14.57
CA SER A 59 -12.90 0.40 -14.89
C SER A 59 -12.43 -1.07 -14.92
N SER A 60 -11.88 -1.54 -13.80
CA SER A 60 -11.21 -2.85 -13.66
C SER A 60 -9.98 -3.09 -14.54
N LYS A 61 -9.47 -2.07 -15.22
CA LYS A 61 -8.22 -2.19 -15.98
C LYS A 61 -7.16 -1.28 -15.38
N TRP A 62 -5.98 -1.84 -15.14
CA TRP A 62 -4.80 -1.04 -14.82
C TRP A 62 -4.28 -0.35 -16.07
N THR A 63 -4.10 0.95 -15.98
CA THR A 63 -3.62 1.81 -17.06
C THR A 63 -2.53 2.74 -16.53
N LYS A 64 -1.75 3.37 -17.41
CA LYS A 64 -0.68 4.31 -17.02
C LYS A 64 0.27 3.75 -15.95
N CYS A 65 0.59 2.45 -16.06
CA CYS A 65 1.54 1.81 -15.16
C CYS A 65 2.95 2.30 -15.45
N LYS A 66 3.69 2.64 -14.40
CA LYS A 66 5.11 2.93 -14.44
C LYS A 66 5.81 2.14 -13.34
N ASP A 67 7.00 1.67 -13.65
CA ASP A 67 7.88 1.12 -12.61
C ASP A 67 8.43 2.29 -11.80
N VAL A 68 8.26 2.20 -10.48
CA VAL A 68 8.78 3.16 -9.52
C VAL A 68 10.02 2.54 -8.93
N TYR A 69 11.18 2.95 -9.41
CA TYR A 69 12.42 2.55 -8.78
C TYR A 69 12.59 3.35 -7.49
N LYS A 70 12.44 2.69 -6.34
CA LYS A 70 12.82 3.28 -5.05
C LYS A 70 14.28 2.89 -4.81
N PRO A 71 15.25 3.82 -4.94
CA PRO A 71 16.62 3.50 -4.59
C PRO A 71 16.64 3.00 -3.15
N GLU A 72 17.35 1.89 -2.93
CA GLU A 72 17.48 1.34 -1.60
C GLU A 72 18.05 2.42 -0.69
N ALA A 73 17.34 2.68 0.41
CA ALA A 73 17.74 3.73 1.32
C ALA A 73 19.17 3.46 1.81
N PRO A 74 19.99 4.50 2.03
CA PRO A 74 21.36 4.32 2.50
C PRO A 74 21.41 3.39 3.71
N ILE A 75 22.15 2.30 3.59
CA ILE A 75 22.38 1.34 4.67
C ILE A 75 23.50 1.84 5.57
N LYS A 76 23.61 1.28 6.78
CA LYS A 76 24.77 1.55 7.63
C LYS A 76 25.90 0.62 7.20
N CYS A 77 27.14 1.11 7.19
CA CYS A 77 28.33 0.30 6.95
C CYS A 77 28.36 -0.97 7.83
N GLY A 78 27.93 -0.87 9.10
CA GLY A 78 27.80 -2.03 10.00
C GLY A 78 26.78 -3.12 9.58
N LYS A 79 26.01 -2.89 8.52
CA LYS A 79 25.07 -3.82 7.90
C LYS A 79 25.43 -4.15 6.44
N ALA A 80 26.46 -3.50 5.90
CA ALA A 80 26.96 -3.80 4.57
C ALA A 80 27.92 -4.99 4.64
N ASP A 81 28.04 -5.74 3.54
CA ASP A 81 29.00 -6.84 3.42
C ASP A 81 30.41 -6.30 3.06
N VAL A 82 30.90 -5.36 3.89
CA VAL A 82 32.21 -4.74 3.71
C VAL A 82 33.20 -5.35 4.69
N GLU A 83 34.19 -6.05 4.13
CA GLU A 83 35.34 -6.52 4.87
C GLU A 83 36.40 -5.40 4.94
N CYS A 84 36.97 -5.20 6.13
CA CYS A 84 37.98 -4.19 6.40
C CYS A 84 39.34 -4.85 6.58
N ASP A 85 40.41 -4.27 6.00
CA ASP A 85 41.75 -4.83 6.11
C ASP A 85 42.28 -4.93 7.56
N TYR A 86 43.33 -5.75 7.73
CA TYR A 86 44.01 -5.88 9.00
C TYR A 86 44.54 -4.53 9.52
N GLY A 87 44.05 -4.11 10.68
CA GLY A 87 44.45 -2.84 11.32
C GLY A 87 43.42 -1.71 11.18
N THR A 88 42.39 -1.90 10.37
CA THR A 88 41.20 -1.03 10.32
C THR A 88 40.02 -1.69 11.05
N LYS A 89 38.91 -0.95 11.19
CA LYS A 89 37.67 -1.43 11.79
C LYS A 89 36.48 -0.78 11.08
N LEU A 90 35.36 -1.50 11.04
CA LEU A 90 34.13 -1.03 10.43
C LEU A 90 33.48 0.09 11.25
N ARG A 91 33.14 1.20 10.58
CA ARG A 91 32.32 2.29 11.11
C ARG A 91 30.89 1.82 11.22
N LYS A 92 30.32 1.82 12.43
CA LYS A 92 28.94 1.33 12.64
C LYS A 92 27.84 2.31 12.23
N HIS A 93 28.17 3.60 12.13
CA HIS A 93 27.18 4.67 11.99
C HIS A 93 27.20 5.36 10.63
N GLU A 94 28.26 5.17 9.85
CA GLU A 94 28.38 5.77 8.53
C GLU A 94 27.37 5.14 7.59
N LYS A 95 26.71 5.99 6.81
CA LYS A 95 25.73 5.54 5.81
C LYS A 95 26.43 5.40 4.46
N CYS A 96 26.10 4.33 3.78
CA CYS A 96 26.60 4.04 2.44
C CYS A 96 25.50 3.33 1.65
N CYS A 97 25.68 3.19 0.35
CA CYS A 97 24.77 2.44 -0.49
C CYS A 97 25.48 1.25 -1.12
N ASP A 98 24.79 0.11 -1.12
CA ASP A 98 25.26 -1.15 -1.66
C ASP A 98 24.38 -1.52 -2.86
N GLY A 99 24.93 -1.39 -4.07
CA GLY A 99 24.21 -1.63 -5.33
C GLY A 99 24.51 -0.61 -6.44
N ASP A 100 23.94 -0.87 -7.62
CA ASP A 100 24.17 -0.06 -8.83
C ASP A 100 23.28 1.17 -8.93
N TYR A 101 22.28 1.30 -8.04
CA TYR A 101 21.26 2.33 -8.13
C TYR A 101 21.32 3.35 -6.98
N CYS A 102 22.52 3.54 -6.45
CA CYS A 102 22.78 4.57 -5.46
C CYS A 102 22.63 5.96 -6.10
N GLU A 103 21.98 6.89 -5.39
CA GLU A 103 22.01 8.29 -5.81
C GLU A 103 23.45 8.81 -5.79
N ASP A 104 23.80 9.68 -6.74
CA ASP A 104 25.19 10.14 -6.96
C ASP A 104 25.84 10.80 -5.73
N TRP A 105 25.03 11.34 -4.81
CA TRP A 105 25.51 11.98 -3.57
C TRP A 105 25.70 11.01 -2.40
N VAL A 106 25.25 9.75 -2.54
CA VAL A 106 25.40 8.73 -1.50
C VAL A 106 26.69 7.96 -1.73
N PRO A 107 27.64 7.93 -0.77
CA PRO A 107 28.88 7.18 -0.95
C PRO A 107 28.60 5.67 -1.03
N LYS A 108 29.37 4.96 -1.86
CA LYS A 108 29.26 3.50 -1.98
C LYS A 108 29.76 2.81 -0.71
N CYS A 109 29.18 1.66 -0.37
CA CYS A 109 29.69 0.81 0.69
C CYS A 109 30.99 0.15 0.22
N ASN A 110 32.13 0.71 0.62
CA ASN A 110 33.45 0.18 0.34
C ASN A 110 34.38 0.43 1.52
N GLU A 111 35.60 -0.11 1.44
CA GLU A 111 36.58 0.03 2.52
C GLU A 111 36.89 1.49 2.85
N GLU A 112 37.03 2.36 1.84
CA GLU A 112 37.35 3.77 2.06
C GLU A 112 36.28 4.52 2.86
N THR A 113 35.00 4.23 2.56
CA THR A 113 33.87 4.86 3.24
C THR A 113 33.64 4.24 4.61
N CYS A 114 33.70 2.92 4.68
CA CYS A 114 33.23 2.15 5.82
C CYS A 114 34.30 1.75 6.83
N CYS A 115 35.58 1.76 6.47
CA CYS A 115 36.66 1.30 7.33
C CYS A 115 37.50 2.48 7.83
N GLU A 116 37.80 2.47 9.13
CA GLU A 116 38.69 3.45 9.74
C GLU A 116 39.85 2.78 10.45
N LYS A 117 41.03 3.41 10.45
CA LYS A 117 42.16 2.94 11.25
C LYS A 117 41.73 2.83 12.71
N LYS A 118 42.13 1.74 13.37
CA LYS A 118 41.98 1.61 14.81
C LYS A 118 42.73 2.78 15.44
N LYS A 119 42.00 3.77 16.00
CA LYS A 119 42.65 4.81 16.81
C LYS A 119 43.38 4.08 17.93
N ASN A 120 44.71 4.14 17.94
CA ASN A 120 45.47 3.78 19.11
C ASN A 120 44.92 4.66 20.24
N ARG A 121 44.15 4.05 21.15
CA ARG A 121 43.77 4.72 22.39
C ARG A 121 45.11 5.10 23.02
N PRO A 122 45.40 6.39 23.30
CA PRO A 122 46.56 6.70 24.09
C PRO A 122 46.40 5.87 25.36
N THR A 123 47.35 4.97 25.60
CA THR A 123 47.47 4.28 26.87
C THR A 123 47.37 5.37 27.92
N ARG A 124 46.30 5.35 28.74
CA ARG A 124 46.24 6.20 29.92
C ARG A 124 47.55 5.95 30.64
N GLN A 125 48.45 6.92 30.63
CA GLN A 125 49.58 6.90 31.52
C GLN A 125 48.96 6.79 32.92
N MET A 126 49.22 5.66 33.58
CA MET A 126 49.21 5.64 35.04
C MET A 126 50.32 6.61 35.44
N GLN A 127 49.96 7.87 35.69
CA GLN A 127 50.77 8.69 36.59
C GLN A 127 50.49 8.14 37.98
N GLU A 128 51.47 7.41 38.49
CA GLU A 128 51.60 7.09 39.91
C GLU A 128 51.43 8.38 40.73
N LEU A 129 50.62 8.28 41.78
CA LEU A 129 50.47 9.24 42.86
C LEU A 129 50.67 8.47 44.16
#